data_AF-A0A820HB32-F1
#
_entry.id   AF-A0A820HB32-F1
#
_cell.length_a   1.000
_cell.length_b   1.000
_cell.length_c   1.000
_cell.angle_alpha   90.00
_cell.angle_beta   90.00
_cell.angle_gamma   90.00
#
_symmetry.space_group_name_H-M   'P 1'
#
loop_
_entity.id
_entity.type
_entity.pdbx_description
1 polymer ?
#
loop_
_entity_poly.entity_id
_entity_poly.type
_entity_poly.pdbx_seq_one_letter_code
_entity_poly.pdbx_strand_id
1 'polypeptide(L)'
;MQPLIHILSTSNQSPLHLNIHYLDELLKFHHHLAHILRDSIKTQHRIGGIFLQLALTLKPIFEGYCYQHAKILFIFNHNKGQIMNALSKIESFNDNNNNNDSYTQTIKYLSLPVNRLEKYASLLKEYLYNLAEFHIDRGDAQRAAEYYAELASLGAE
;
A
#
# COMPACT_ATOMS: atom_id res chain seq x y z
N MET A 1 -20.39 -8.47 -0.12
CA MET A 1 -19.65 -7.68 -1.14
C MET A 1 -20.53 -6.91 -2.13
N GLN A 2 -21.76 -7.34 -2.44
CA GLN A 2 -22.61 -6.72 -3.46
C GLN A 2 -23.20 -5.31 -3.17
N PRO A 3 -23.47 -4.85 -1.92
CA PRO A 3 -24.15 -3.56 -1.72
C PRO A 3 -23.25 -2.33 -1.92
N LEU A 4 -21.94 -2.44 -1.67
CA LEU A 4 -20.98 -1.36 -1.94
C LEU A 4 -20.72 -1.16 -3.44
N ILE A 5 -20.75 -2.25 -4.21
CA ILE A 5 -20.58 -2.21 -5.66
C ILE A 5 -21.78 -1.49 -6.27
N HIS A 6 -23.02 -1.83 -5.89
CA HIS A 6 -24.22 -1.27 -6.51
C HIS A 6 -24.43 0.24 -6.25
N ILE A 7 -23.94 0.80 -5.14
CA ILE A 7 -24.06 2.25 -4.85
C ILE A 7 -22.98 3.05 -5.60
N LEU A 8 -21.86 2.43 -5.98
CA LEU A 8 -20.67 3.10 -6.50
C LEU A 8 -20.26 2.67 -7.93
N SER A 9 -20.96 1.69 -8.53
CA SER A 9 -20.69 1.18 -9.88
C SER A 9 -21.72 1.68 -10.88
N THR A 10 -21.46 2.85 -11.44
CA THR A 10 -21.82 3.13 -12.84
C THR A 10 -20.51 3.41 -13.57
N SER A 11 -20.11 2.49 -14.45
CA SER A 11 -18.90 2.49 -15.29
C SER A 11 -17.63 1.81 -14.73
N ASN A 12 -16.93 1.10 -15.64
CA ASN A 12 -15.59 0.51 -15.45
C ASN A 12 -14.47 1.54 -15.20
N GLN A 13 -14.81 2.83 -15.08
CA GLN A 13 -13.88 3.93 -14.82
C GLN A 13 -14.14 4.63 -13.48
N SER A 14 -14.99 4.05 -12.62
CA SER A 14 -15.21 4.65 -11.31
C SER A 14 -13.89 4.65 -10.50
N PRO A 15 -13.59 5.73 -9.76
CA PRO A 15 -12.37 5.82 -8.95
C PRO A 15 -12.17 4.62 -8.02
N LEU A 16 -13.25 4.04 -7.53
CA LEU A 16 -13.24 2.82 -6.72
C LEU A 16 -12.76 1.60 -7.50
N HIS A 17 -13.25 1.38 -8.73
CA HIS A 17 -12.83 0.26 -9.56
C HIS A 17 -11.33 0.34 -9.87
N LEU A 18 -10.85 1.54 -10.23
CA LEU A 18 -9.43 1.77 -10.48
C LEU A 18 -8.59 1.58 -9.22
N ASN A 19 -9.06 2.03 -8.05
CA ASN A 19 -8.33 1.81 -6.80
C ASN A 19 -8.28 0.33 -6.41
N ILE A 20 -9.36 -0.44 -6.58
CA ILE A 20 -9.36 -1.88 -6.35
C ILE A 20 -8.37 -2.57 -7.30
N HIS A 21 -8.30 -2.14 -8.56
CA HIS A 21 -7.32 -2.64 -9.52
C HIS A 21 -5.88 -2.39 -9.04
N TYR A 22 -5.55 -1.16 -8.65
CA TYR A 22 -4.23 -0.84 -8.11
C TYR A 22 -3.92 -1.56 -6.79
N LEU A 23 -4.93 -1.81 -5.94
CA LEU A 23 -4.75 -2.64 -4.74
C LEU A 23 -4.38 -4.08 -5.08
N ASP A 24 -5.02 -4.67 -6.09
CA ASP A 24 -4.70 -6.03 -6.56
C ASP A 24 -3.29 -6.08 -7.18
N GLU A 25 -2.89 -5.06 -7.93
CA GLU A 25 -1.52 -4.95 -8.46
C GLU A 25 -0.48 -4.79 -7.35
N LEU A 26 -0.73 -3.93 -6.35
CA LEU A 26 0.13 -3.79 -5.17
C LEU A 26 0.22 -5.09 -4.38
N LEU A 27 -0.89 -5.81 -4.22
CA LEU A 27 -0.91 -7.10 -3.54
C LEU A 27 -0.06 -8.14 -4.28
N LYS A 28 -0.21 -8.25 -5.60
CA LYS A 28 0.62 -9.11 -6.45
C LYS A 28 2.10 -8.75 -6.33
N PHE A 29 2.42 -7.45 -6.38
CA PHE A 29 3.78 -6.96 -6.19
C PHE A 29 4.34 -7.38 -4.82
N HIS A 30 3.61 -7.15 -3.73
CA HIS A 30 4.07 -7.49 -2.38
C HIS A 30 4.23 -9.00 -2.18
N HIS A 31 3.35 -9.83 -2.76
CA HIS A 31 3.52 -11.28 -2.75
C HIS A 31 4.79 -11.71 -3.50
N HIS A 32 5.04 -11.13 -4.67
CA HIS A 32 6.25 -11.41 -5.44
C HIS A 32 7.52 -10.99 -4.70
N LEU A 33 7.53 -9.77 -4.13
CA LEU A 33 8.63 -9.28 -3.30
C LEU A 33 8.88 -10.21 -2.11
N ALA A 34 7.84 -10.61 -1.38
CA ALA A 34 7.96 -11.50 -0.23
C ALA A 34 8.49 -12.88 -0.61
N HIS A 35 8.09 -13.40 -1.78
CA HIS A 35 8.61 -14.65 -2.32
C HIS A 35 10.11 -14.53 -2.62
N ILE A 36 10.51 -13.52 -3.39
CA ILE A 36 11.93 -13.31 -3.75
C ILE A 36 12.78 -13.14 -2.48
N LEU A 37 12.34 -12.30 -1.53
CA LEU A 37 13.09 -12.06 -0.30
C LEU A 37 13.24 -13.33 0.54
N ARG A 38 12.22 -14.19 0.59
CA ARG A 38 12.29 -15.46 1.32
C ARG A 38 13.34 -16.40 0.74
N ASP A 39 13.48 -16.42 -0.57
CA ASP A 39 14.49 -17.22 -1.25
C ASP A 39 15.89 -16.59 -1.09
N SER A 40 15.96 -15.25 -1.14
CA SER A 40 17.20 -14.48 -1.10
C SER A 40 17.89 -14.49 0.28
N ILE A 41 17.12 -14.63 1.37
CA ILE A 41 17.66 -14.75 2.73
C ILE A 41 18.52 -16.01 2.89
N LYS A 42 18.18 -17.10 2.18
CA LYS A 42 18.93 -18.36 2.27
C LYS A 42 20.28 -18.31 1.56
N THR A 43 20.44 -17.39 0.62
CA THR A 43 21.59 -17.31 -0.29
C THR A 43 22.43 -16.05 -0.10
N GLN A 44 22.19 -15.28 0.98
CA GLN A 44 22.87 -14.02 1.28
C GLN A 44 22.87 -13.04 0.10
N HIS A 45 21.78 -13.00 -0.67
CA HIS A 45 21.67 -12.11 -1.80
C HIS A 45 21.55 -10.64 -1.39
N ARG A 46 21.91 -9.78 -2.35
CA ARG A 46 21.82 -8.31 -2.30
C ARG A 46 20.37 -7.85 -2.14
N ILE A 47 19.90 -7.73 -0.89
CA ILE A 47 18.52 -7.32 -0.57
C ILE A 47 18.25 -5.92 -1.11
N GLY A 48 19.19 -4.98 -0.93
CA GLY A 48 19.10 -3.63 -1.51
C GLY A 48 18.95 -3.68 -3.02
N GLY A 49 19.75 -4.52 -3.70
CA GLY A 49 19.64 -4.75 -5.14
C GLY A 49 18.25 -5.28 -5.57
N ILE A 50 17.66 -6.20 -4.82
CA ILE A 50 16.30 -6.72 -5.09
C ILE A 50 15.26 -5.60 -5.00
N PHE A 51 15.33 -4.77 -3.96
CA PHE A 51 14.42 -3.63 -3.79
C PHE A 51 14.57 -2.63 -4.94
N LEU A 52 15.79 -2.32 -5.39
CA LEU A 52 16.01 -1.43 -6.54
C LEU A 52 15.49 -2.00 -7.85
N GLN A 53 15.66 -3.31 -8.09
CA GLN A 53 15.16 -3.96 -9.30
C GLN A 53 13.62 -3.88 -9.36
N LEU A 54 12.96 -4.08 -8.22
CA LEU A 54 11.51 -4.08 -8.12
C LEU A 54 10.90 -2.67 -8.01
N ALA A 55 11.69 -1.67 -7.64
CA ALA A 55 11.28 -0.27 -7.55
C ALA A 55 10.71 0.29 -8.86
N LEU A 56 11.27 -0.10 -10.01
CA LEU A 56 10.80 0.32 -11.34
C LEU A 56 9.39 -0.17 -11.63
N THR A 57 9.06 -1.38 -11.18
CA THR A 57 7.72 -1.96 -11.31
C THR A 57 6.74 -1.34 -10.32
N LEU A 58 7.18 -1.06 -9.09
CA LEU A 58 6.31 -0.53 -8.04
C LEU A 58 5.86 0.91 -8.31
N LYS A 59 6.76 1.76 -8.84
CA LYS A 59 6.52 3.21 -8.99
C LYS A 59 5.21 3.55 -9.71
N PRO A 60 4.96 3.10 -10.95
CA PRO A 60 3.73 3.48 -11.67
C PRO A 60 2.46 2.94 -10.98
N ILE A 61 2.54 1.76 -10.36
CA ILE A 61 1.41 1.16 -9.62
C ILE A 61 1.09 2.02 -8.39
N PHE A 62 2.12 2.42 -7.65
CA PHE A 62 1.95 3.20 -6.43
C PHE A 62 1.48 4.64 -6.71
N GLU A 63 2.05 5.31 -7.71
CA GLU A 63 1.59 6.63 -8.15
C GLU A 63 0.11 6.59 -8.60
N GLY A 64 -0.26 5.56 -9.36
CA GLY A 64 -1.64 5.32 -9.76
C GLY A 64 -2.56 5.09 -8.55
N TYR A 65 -2.11 4.32 -7.56
CA TYR A 65 -2.84 4.10 -6.32
C TYR A 65 -3.05 5.40 -5.54
N CYS A 66 -1.99 6.18 -5.28
CA CYS A 66 -2.05 7.43 -4.52
C CYS A 66 -3.01 8.43 -5.15
N TYR A 67 -2.93 8.60 -6.47
CA TYR A 67 -3.83 9.49 -7.20
C TYR A 67 -5.30 9.10 -7.07
N GLN A 68 -5.62 7.80 -7.14
CA GLN A 68 -7.00 7.33 -6.94
C GLN A 68 -7.43 7.33 -5.47
N HIS A 69 -6.49 7.08 -4.55
CA HIS A 69 -6.74 7.10 -3.11
C HIS A 69 -7.20 8.49 -2.67
N ALA A 70 -6.52 9.56 -3.09
CA ALA A 70 -6.92 10.94 -2.79
C ALA A 70 -8.35 11.25 -3.28
N LYS A 71 -8.70 10.82 -4.49
CA LYS A 71 -10.07 10.97 -5.03
C LYS A 71 -11.12 10.21 -4.23
N ILE A 72 -10.80 8.99 -3.80
CA ILE A 72 -11.69 8.18 -2.98
C ILE A 72 -11.90 8.84 -1.62
N LEU A 73 -10.85 9.32 -0.96
CA LEU A 73 -10.98 10.03 0.31
C LEU A 73 -11.84 11.29 0.16
N PHE A 74 -11.68 12.04 -0.94
CA PHE A 74 -12.53 13.19 -1.23
C PHE A 74 -14.01 12.80 -1.36
N ILE A 75 -14.32 11.76 -2.15
CA ILE A 75 -15.69 11.24 -2.29
C ILE A 75 -16.21 10.70 -0.96
N PHE A 76 -15.37 10.04 -0.19
CA PHE A 76 -15.73 9.47 1.11
C PHE A 76 -16.14 10.55 2.10
N ASN A 77 -15.34 11.61 2.18
CA ASN A 77 -15.61 12.74 3.06
C ASN A 77 -16.85 13.53 2.62
N HIS A 78 -17.06 13.70 1.31
CA HIS A 78 -18.23 14.41 0.78
C HIS A 78 -19.54 13.63 1.01
N ASN A 79 -19.49 12.30 0.92
CA ASN A 79 -20.65 11.41 1.06
C ASN A 79 -20.68 10.65 2.39
N LYS A 80 -20.01 11.17 3.43
CA LYS A 80 -19.77 10.47 4.71
C LYS A 80 -21.03 9.82 5.29
N GLY A 81 -22.16 10.54 5.33
CA GLY A 81 -23.41 10.01 5.88
C GLY A 81 -23.99 8.83 5.10
N GLN A 82 -23.91 8.87 3.77
CA GLN A 82 -24.40 7.79 2.91
C GLN A 82 -23.49 6.55 3.02
N ILE A 83 -22.18 6.76 3.07
CA ILE A 83 -21.21 5.68 3.21
C ILE A 83 -21.31 5.03 4.59
N MET A 84 -21.46 5.82 5.65
CA MET A 84 -21.64 5.29 7.00
C MET A 84 -22.91 4.42 7.10
N ASN A 85 -24.01 4.84 6.46
CA ASN A 85 -25.24 4.05 6.36
C ASN A 85 -25.09 2.81 5.46
N ALA A 86 -24.26 2.87 4.42
CA ALA A 86 -23.95 1.69 3.59
C ALA A 86 -23.07 0.68 4.34
N LEU A 87 -22.08 1.16 5.10
CA LEU A 87 -21.17 0.33 5.90
C LEU A 87 -21.88 -0.33 7.09
N SER A 88 -22.84 0.34 7.73
CA SER A 88 -23.62 -0.24 8.83
C SER A 88 -24.55 -1.39 8.40
N LYS A 89 -24.83 -1.52 7.10
CA LYS A 89 -25.63 -2.63 6.53
C LYS A 89 -24.80 -3.86 6.18
N ILE A 90 -23.47 -3.81 6.35
CA ILE A 90 -22.58 -4.93 6.05
C ILE A 90 -22.33 -5.70 7.35
N GLU A 91 -22.82 -6.94 7.40
CA GLU A 91 -22.78 -7.81 8.59
C GLU A 91 -21.38 -7.95 9.21
N SER A 92 -20.31 -8.01 8.39
CA SER A 92 -18.93 -8.11 8.88
C SER A 92 -18.44 -6.91 9.71
N PHE A 93 -19.11 -5.75 9.58
CA PHE A 93 -18.82 -4.56 10.39
C PHE A 93 -19.72 -4.46 11.63
N ASN A 94 -20.74 -5.32 11.75
CA ASN A 94 -21.70 -5.35 12.85
C ASN A 94 -21.27 -6.29 13.99
N ASP A 95 -20.33 -7.22 13.74
CA ASP A 95 -19.93 -8.26 14.70
C ASP A 95 -18.97 -7.77 15.80
N ASN A 96 -18.44 -6.56 15.70
CA ASN A 96 -17.49 -6.06 16.68
C ASN A 96 -18.18 -5.11 17.67
N ASN A 97 -18.34 -5.59 18.91
CA ASN A 97 -18.69 -4.85 20.15
C ASN A 97 -17.69 -3.71 20.51
N ASN A 98 -17.11 -3.05 19.52
CA ASN A 98 -16.17 -1.95 19.69
C ASN A 98 -16.73 -0.74 18.97
N ASN A 99 -16.93 0.34 19.73
CA ASN A 99 -17.43 1.66 19.33
C ASN A 99 -16.58 2.40 18.27
N ASN A 100 -15.80 1.70 17.44
CA ASN A 100 -14.97 2.29 16.40
C ASN A 100 -15.70 2.33 15.07
N ASP A 101 -16.17 3.53 14.75
CA ASP A 101 -16.76 3.97 13.48
C ASP A 101 -16.18 3.23 12.25
N SER A 102 -16.97 2.32 11.65
CA SER A 102 -16.61 1.49 10.49
C SER A 102 -16.10 2.32 9.31
N TYR A 103 -16.52 3.58 9.22
CA TYR A 103 -15.99 4.57 8.28
C TYR A 103 -14.50 4.84 8.50
N THR A 104 -14.12 5.12 9.76
CA THR A 104 -12.72 5.41 10.14
C THR A 104 -11.83 4.20 9.92
N GLN A 105 -12.34 2.98 10.18
CA GLN A 105 -11.60 1.75 9.88
C GLN A 105 -11.37 1.59 8.37
N THR A 106 -12.38 1.87 7.55
CA THR A 106 -12.27 1.77 6.08
C THR A 106 -11.23 2.73 5.54
N ILE A 107 -11.22 3.98 5.99
CA ILE A 107 -10.17 4.96 5.63
C ILE A 107 -8.80 4.44 6.05
N LYS A 108 -8.67 3.95 7.28
CA LYS A 108 -7.41 3.40 7.79
C LYS A 108 -6.89 2.25 6.93
N TYR A 109 -7.76 1.34 6.49
CA TYR A 109 -7.39 0.24 5.61
C TYR A 109 -6.93 0.72 4.23
N LEU A 110 -7.60 1.72 3.66
CA LEU A 110 -7.18 2.33 2.39
C LEU A 110 -5.85 3.07 2.52
N SER A 111 -5.47 3.58 3.70
CA SER A 111 -4.16 4.21 3.90
C SER A 111 -3.03 3.21 4.20
N LEU A 112 -3.32 1.91 4.40
CA LEU A 112 -2.28 0.91 4.70
C LEU A 112 -1.21 0.75 3.61
N PRO A 113 -1.53 0.71 2.30
CA PRO A 113 -0.51 0.55 1.26
C PRO A 113 0.45 1.74 1.21
N VAL A 114 -0.05 2.96 1.46
CA VAL A 114 0.80 4.16 1.56
C VAL A 114 1.81 4.02 2.69
N ASN A 115 1.32 3.69 3.89
CA ASN A 115 2.15 3.52 5.08
C ASN A 115 3.12 2.32 4.97
N ARG A 116 2.93 1.43 4.01
CA ARG A 116 3.78 0.25 3.83
C ARG A 116 5.15 0.61 3.26
N LEU A 117 5.24 1.61 2.36
CA LEU A 117 6.53 1.99 1.77
C LEU A 117 7.45 2.67 2.77
N GLU A 118 6.91 3.50 3.66
CA GLU A 118 7.67 4.10 4.75
C GLU A 118 8.34 3.02 5.62
N LYS A 119 7.62 1.92 5.89
CA LYS A 119 8.19 0.76 6.60
C LYS A 119 9.33 0.11 5.83
N TYR A 120 9.26 0.01 4.51
CA TYR A 120 10.37 -0.52 3.72
C TYR A 120 11.62 0.36 3.80
N ALA A 121 11.45 1.69 3.74
CA ALA A 121 12.57 2.61 3.90
C ALA A 121 13.25 2.43 5.26
N SER A 122 12.48 2.33 6.35
CA SER A 122 13.01 2.09 7.70
C SER A 122 13.71 0.74 7.83
N LEU A 123 13.12 -0.34 7.31
CA LEU A 123 13.72 -1.68 7.33
C LEU A 123 15.03 -1.74 6.51
N LEU A 124 15.10 -1.02 5.39
CA LEU A 124 16.31 -0.94 4.57
C LEU A 124 17.42 -0.15 5.27
N LYS A 125 17.08 0.89 6.06
CA LYS A 125 18.04 1.59 6.92
C LYS A 125 18.58 0.71 8.03
N GLU A 126 17.72 -0.07 8.68
CA GLU A 126 18.14 -1.05 9.69
C GLU A 126 19.02 -2.14 9.08
N TYR A 127 18.65 -2.64 7.91
CA TYR A 127 19.47 -3.60 7.16
C TYR A 127 20.85 -3.00 6.83
N LEU A 128 20.89 -1.77 6.32
CA LEU A 128 22.13 -1.04 6.02
C LEU A 128 23.02 -0.85 7.25
N TYR A 129 22.43 -0.59 8.43
CA TYR A 129 23.16 -0.44 9.68
C TYR A 129 23.84 -1.75 10.10
N ASN A 130 23.20 -2.89 9.85
CA ASN A 130 23.72 -4.21 10.18
C ASN A 130 24.66 -4.81 9.11
N LEU A 131 24.79 -4.17 7.95
CA LEU A 131 25.72 -4.58 6.91
C LEU A 131 27.16 -4.22 7.29
N ALA A 132 28.09 -5.12 6.96
CA ALA A 132 29.52 -4.83 7.02
C ALA A 132 29.89 -3.60 6.16
N GLU A 133 30.90 -2.85 6.60
CA GLU A 133 31.31 -1.58 5.97
C GLU A 133 31.63 -1.72 4.47
N PHE A 134 32.26 -2.83 4.07
CA PHE A 134 32.64 -3.13 2.69
C PHE A 134 31.68 -4.10 1.98
N HIS A 135 30.45 -4.24 2.46
CA HIS A 135 29.47 -5.12 1.84
C HIS A 135 29.03 -4.58 0.46
N ILE A 136 29.03 -5.45 -0.56
CA ILE A 136 28.70 -5.08 -1.95
C ILE A 136 27.29 -4.48 -2.12
N ASP A 137 26.38 -4.79 -1.19
CA ASP A 137 24.99 -4.33 -1.21
C ASP A 137 24.76 -3.00 -0.49
N ARG A 138 25.77 -2.49 0.24
CA ARG A 138 25.63 -1.31 1.09
C ARG A 138 25.12 -0.09 0.30
N GLY A 139 25.71 0.14 -0.88
CA GLY A 139 25.28 1.23 -1.77
C GLY A 139 23.90 1.02 -2.40
N ASP A 140 23.48 -0.22 -2.63
CA ASP A 140 22.14 -0.51 -3.14
C ASP A 140 21.08 -0.35 -2.04
N ALA A 141 21.38 -0.83 -0.83
CA ALA A 141 20.51 -0.70 0.33
C ALA A 141 20.28 0.77 0.69
N GLN A 142 21.32 1.61 0.63
CA GLN A 142 21.19 3.04 0.81
C GLN A 142 20.27 3.67 -0.24
N ARG A 143 20.54 3.43 -1.53
CA ARG A 143 19.70 3.98 -2.62
C ARG A 143 18.26 3.51 -2.54
N ALA A 144 18.05 2.23 -2.21
CA ALA A 144 16.72 1.68 -2.00
C ALA A 144 16.01 2.38 -0.83
N ALA A 145 16.69 2.58 0.30
CA ALA A 145 16.09 3.25 1.46
C ALA A 145 15.64 4.69 1.13
N GLU A 146 16.49 5.45 0.43
CA GLU A 146 16.18 6.82 0.00
C GLU A 146 15.03 6.84 -1.01
N TYR A 147 15.07 5.97 -2.02
CA TYR A 147 14.03 5.88 -3.04
C TYR A 147 12.65 5.52 -2.46
N TYR A 148 12.58 4.55 -1.55
CA TYR A 148 11.30 4.17 -0.94
C TYR A 148 10.77 5.23 0.03
N ALA A 149 11.65 6.03 0.64
CA ALA A 149 11.23 7.17 1.46
C ALA A 149 10.64 8.30 0.59
N GLU A 150 11.27 8.61 -0.55
CA GLU A 150 10.76 9.57 -1.53
C GLU A 150 9.44 9.08 -2.16
N LEU A 151 9.35 7.80 -2.52
CA LEU A 151 8.12 7.23 -3.05
C LEU A 151 7.00 7.26 -2.00
N ALA A 152 7.31 7.02 -0.72
CA ALA A 152 6.33 7.12 0.37
C ALA A 152 5.80 8.55 0.57
N SER A 153 6.60 9.60 0.34
CA SER A 153 6.13 10.98 0.50
C SER A 153 5.01 11.35 -0.49
N LEU A 154 4.92 10.68 -1.65
CA LEU A 154 3.82 10.87 -2.60
C LEU A 154 2.45 10.45 -2.08
N GLY A 155 2.38 9.57 -1.07
CA GLY A 155 1.11 9.18 -0.45
C GLY A 155 0.76 9.98 0.80
N ALA A 156 1.65 10.87 1.26
CA ALA A 156 1.44 11.73 2.43
C ALA A 156 0.78 13.08 2.07
N GLU A 157 0.64 13.38 0.78
CA GLU A 157 -0.10 14.54 0.22
C GLU A 157 -1.60 14.26 0.08
#